data_AF-A0A6B9YX19-F1
#
_entry.id   AF-A0A6B9YX19-F1
#
_cell.length_a   1.000
_cell.length_b   1.000
_cell.length_c   1.000
_cell.angle_alpha   90.00
_cell.angle_beta   90.00
_cell.angle_gamma   90.00
#
_symmetry.space_group_name_H-M   'P 1'
#
loop_
_entity.id
_entity.type
_entity.pdbx_description
1 polymer ?
#
loop_
_entity_poly.entity_id
_entity_poly.type
_entity_poly.pdbx_seq_one_letter_code
_entity_poly.pdbx_strand_id
1 'polypeptide(L)'
;MKLTFTIALIILGLFAKAQNVTSNILIQKIRAKAQNYLNSNSHYPKNRAATNWSEVSAEHPRINKKILERTTYPEINVKIDSLLAIDKSYPGYPNTTTIYKVIHIVQAKGSTVFKCYSFQFDNNLNILQVDEGSPQELIEQNQKLMKQVDLAKRLITEISDMKLAILKAN
;
A
#
# COMPACT_ATOMS: atom_id res chain seq x y z
N MET A 1 -9.63 4.53 -59.61
CA MET A 1 -10.25 3.70 -58.55
C MET A 1 -9.36 2.55 -58.03
N LYS A 2 -8.54 1.87 -58.85
CA LYS A 2 -7.62 0.82 -58.35
C LYS A 2 -6.47 1.33 -57.46
N LEU A 3 -5.94 2.54 -57.75
CA LEU A 3 -4.80 3.12 -57.01
C LEU A 3 -5.14 3.57 -55.59
N THR A 4 -6.38 4.04 -55.36
CA THR A 4 -6.84 4.49 -54.04
C THR A 4 -7.09 3.30 -53.09
N PHE A 5 -7.46 2.14 -53.64
CA PHE A 5 -7.66 0.92 -52.88
C PHE A 5 -6.34 0.30 -52.37
N THR A 6 -5.28 0.33 -53.19
CA THR A 6 -3.95 -0.16 -52.78
C THR A 6 -3.32 0.70 -51.70
N ILE A 7 -3.47 2.02 -51.73
CA ILE A 7 -2.97 2.91 -50.68
C ILE A 7 -3.70 2.66 -49.35
N ALA A 8 -5.02 2.46 -49.38
CA ALA A 8 -5.80 2.15 -48.18
C ALA A 8 -5.35 0.83 -47.51
N LEU A 9 -5.06 -0.21 -48.31
CA LEU A 9 -4.53 -1.49 -47.80
C LEU A 9 -3.14 -1.35 -47.18
N ILE A 10 -2.27 -0.52 -47.74
CA ILE A 10 -0.93 -0.25 -47.19
C ILE A 10 -1.03 0.50 -45.85
N ILE A 11 -1.90 1.51 -45.76
CA ILE A 11 -2.13 2.26 -44.51
C ILE A 11 -2.72 1.34 -43.43
N LEU A 12 -3.67 0.47 -43.79
CA LEU A 12 -4.27 -0.50 -42.86
C LEU A 12 -3.23 -1.52 -42.33
N GLY A 13 -2.34 -2.01 -43.21
CA GLY A 13 -1.25 -2.92 -42.82
C GLY A 13 -0.19 -2.26 -41.93
N LEU A 14 0.15 -0.98 -42.19
CA LEU A 14 1.05 -0.20 -41.34
C LEU A 14 0.43 0.07 -39.96
N PHE A 15 -0.87 0.35 -39.89
CA PHE A 15 -1.57 0.58 -38.63
C PHE A 15 -1.65 -0.69 -37.76
N ALA A 16 -1.92 -1.84 -38.37
CA ALA A 16 -1.91 -3.13 -37.67
C ALA A 16 -0.52 -3.46 -37.08
N LYS A 17 0.56 -3.15 -37.80
CA LYS A 17 1.94 -3.34 -37.32
C LYS A 17 2.27 -2.39 -36.17
N ALA A 18 1.81 -1.14 -36.21
CA ALA A 18 2.02 -0.15 -35.15
C ALA A 18 1.26 -0.50 -33.84
N GLN A 19 0.03 -1.00 -33.93
CA GLN A 19 -0.75 -1.45 -32.76
C GLN A 19 -0.06 -2.62 -32.04
N ASN A 20 0.52 -3.56 -32.80
CA ASN A 20 1.24 -4.70 -32.25
C ASN A 20 2.52 -4.27 -31.49
N VAL A 21 3.26 -3.30 -32.04
CA VAL A 21 4.44 -2.70 -31.39
C VAL A 21 4.06 -1.95 -30.11
N THR A 22 2.98 -1.16 -30.14
CA THR A 22 2.54 -0.36 -28.99
C THR A 22 2.04 -1.24 -27.83
N SER A 23 1.32 -2.32 -28.15
CA SER A 23 0.87 -3.30 -27.17
C SER A 23 2.05 -4.03 -26.52
N ASN A 24 3.08 -4.37 -27.29
CA ASN A 24 4.27 -5.04 -26.77
C ASN A 24 5.09 -4.12 -25.84
N ILE A 25 5.21 -2.83 -26.18
CA ILE A 25 5.87 -1.82 -25.34
C ILE A 25 5.10 -1.60 -24.02
N LEU A 26 3.76 -1.53 -24.07
CA LEU A 26 2.94 -1.39 -22.88
C LEU A 26 3.07 -2.61 -21.96
N ILE A 27 3.02 -3.82 -22.53
CA ILE A 27 3.21 -5.08 -21.79
C ILE A 27 4.62 -5.16 -21.19
N GLN A 28 5.66 -4.72 -21.90
CA GLN A 28 7.02 -4.65 -21.36
C GLN A 28 7.15 -3.66 -20.20
N LYS A 29 6.53 -2.47 -20.31
CA LYS A 29 6.50 -1.48 -19.20
C LYS A 29 5.77 -2.03 -17.97
N ILE A 30 4.65 -2.74 -18.17
CA ILE A 30 3.91 -3.38 -17.08
C ILE A 30 4.74 -4.50 -16.44
N ARG A 31 5.39 -5.37 -17.23
CA ARG A 31 6.28 -6.43 -16.73
C ARG A 31 7.46 -5.87 -15.94
N ALA A 32 8.13 -4.84 -16.46
CA ALA A 32 9.24 -4.18 -15.78
C ALA A 32 8.81 -3.58 -14.43
N LYS A 33 7.63 -2.94 -14.39
CA LYS A 33 7.06 -2.39 -13.16
C LYS A 33 6.68 -3.49 -12.16
N ALA A 34 6.04 -4.57 -12.62
CA ALA A 34 5.68 -5.71 -11.78
C ALA A 34 6.92 -6.44 -11.21
N GLN A 35 7.98 -6.61 -12.02
CA GLN A 35 9.25 -7.18 -11.56
C GLN A 35 9.94 -6.28 -10.53
N ASN A 36 9.89 -4.96 -10.68
CA ASN A 36 10.39 -4.04 -9.65
C ASN A 36 9.60 -4.16 -8.33
N TYR A 37 8.27 -4.32 -8.38
CA TYR A 37 7.46 -4.59 -7.19
C TYR A 37 7.77 -5.95 -6.54
N LEU A 38 8.04 -6.98 -7.33
CA LEU A 38 8.41 -8.30 -6.82
C LEU A 38 9.82 -8.31 -6.21
N ASN A 39 10.77 -7.62 -6.84
CA ASN A 39 12.16 -7.55 -6.39
C ASN A 39 12.31 -6.64 -5.15
N SER A 40 11.53 -5.57 -5.03
CA SER A 40 11.49 -4.73 -3.82
C SER A 40 10.86 -5.41 -2.60
N ASN A 41 10.09 -6.49 -2.79
CA ASN A 41 9.57 -7.35 -1.72
C ASN A 41 10.44 -8.58 -1.41
N SER A 42 11.59 -8.74 -2.07
CA SER A 42 12.53 -9.84 -1.80
C SER A 42 13.36 -9.67 -0.51
N HIS A 43 13.20 -8.55 0.19
CA HIS A 43 13.75 -8.36 1.55
C HIS A 43 12.92 -9.01 2.66
N TYR A 44 11.80 -9.67 2.35
CA TYR A 44 11.17 -10.58 3.30
C TYR A 44 11.90 -11.92 3.29
N PRO A 45 12.57 -12.33 4.39
CA PRO A 45 13.22 -13.62 4.45
C PRO A 45 12.17 -14.74 4.33
N LYS A 46 12.08 -15.33 3.14
CA LYS A 46 11.48 -16.64 2.92
C LYS A 46 12.43 -17.69 3.47
N ASN A 47 12.41 -17.90 4.79
CA ASN A 47 12.81 -19.12 5.51
C ASN A 47 13.11 -18.76 6.96
N ARG A 48 12.21 -19.14 7.88
CA ARG A 48 12.60 -20.03 8.97
C ARG A 48 11.46 -21.01 9.21
N ALA A 49 11.65 -22.20 8.65
CA ALA A 49 11.10 -23.42 9.21
C ALA A 49 11.35 -23.46 10.71
N ALA A 50 10.44 -24.13 11.42
CA ALA A 50 10.56 -24.54 12.81
C ALA A 50 12.02 -24.69 13.25
N THR A 51 12.51 -23.72 14.03
CA THR A 51 13.79 -23.82 14.72
C THR A 51 13.50 -23.45 16.17
N ASN A 52 13.67 -24.45 17.03
CA ASN A 52 13.46 -24.52 18.48
C ASN A 52 13.37 -23.18 19.23
N TRP A 53 12.24 -23.00 19.93
CA TRP A 53 11.96 -21.93 20.90
C TRP A 53 12.65 -22.19 22.26
N SER A 54 13.91 -22.57 22.25
CA SER A 54 14.71 -22.70 23.47
C SER A 54 16.14 -22.34 23.11
N GLU A 55 16.69 -21.36 23.82
CA GLU A 55 18.08 -20.87 23.70
C GLU A 55 18.36 -19.81 22.63
N VAL A 56 17.71 -18.64 22.75
CA VAL A 56 18.41 -17.36 22.52
C VAL A 56 18.07 -16.42 23.68
N SER A 57 18.63 -16.75 24.85
CA SER A 57 18.82 -15.79 25.94
C SER A 57 20.21 -15.21 25.78
N ALA A 58 20.32 -14.04 25.12
CA ALA A 58 21.44 -13.13 25.30
C ALA A 58 21.07 -11.73 24.75
N GLU A 59 20.76 -10.84 25.69
CA GLU A 59 21.08 -9.41 25.64
C GLU A 59 20.65 -8.61 24.40
N HIS A 60 19.35 -8.31 24.33
CA HIS A 60 18.96 -7.01 23.79
C HIS A 60 19.47 -5.93 24.76
N PRO A 61 20.19 -4.88 24.29
CA PRO A 61 20.49 -3.74 25.13
C PRO A 61 19.15 -3.18 25.59
N ARG A 62 18.85 -3.36 26.88
CA ARG A 62 17.67 -2.81 27.53
C ARG A 62 17.72 -1.31 27.28
N ILE A 63 16.87 -0.82 26.38
CA ILE A 63 16.59 0.60 26.24
C ILE A 63 16.40 1.11 27.67
N ASN A 64 17.23 2.08 28.02
CA ASN A 64 17.22 2.71 29.33
C ASN A 64 15.77 3.12 29.61
N LYS A 65 15.08 2.43 30.53
CA LYS A 65 13.67 2.66 30.91
C LYS A 65 13.47 4.01 31.63
N LYS A 66 14.37 4.98 31.43
CA LYS A 66 14.23 6.33 31.93
C LYS A 66 13.31 7.10 30.99
N ILE A 67 12.02 6.93 31.27
CA ILE A 67 10.91 7.86 31.06
C ILE A 67 10.60 8.11 29.58
N LEU A 68 9.87 7.17 28.98
CA LEU A 68 8.85 7.55 28.02
C LEU A 68 7.65 8.07 28.83
N GLU A 69 7.34 9.36 28.73
CA GLU A 69 6.06 9.86 29.26
C GLU A 69 4.93 9.19 28.47
N ARG A 70 4.23 8.26 29.13
CA ARG A 70 3.10 7.57 28.53
C ARG A 70 1.96 8.57 28.34
N THR A 71 1.28 8.47 27.21
CA THR A 71 0.09 9.28 26.94
C THR A 71 -1.05 8.84 27.86
N THR A 72 -2.04 9.71 28.06
CA THR A 72 -3.29 9.36 28.78
C THR A 72 -4.18 8.38 28.00
N TYR A 73 -3.82 8.04 26.76
CA TYR A 73 -4.58 7.18 25.85
C TYR A 73 -3.94 5.77 25.78
N PRO A 74 -4.50 4.75 26.45
CA PRO A 74 -3.94 3.39 26.49
C PRO A 74 -3.68 2.80 25.10
N GLU A 75 -4.55 3.07 24.14
CA GLU A 75 -4.47 2.61 22.75
C GLU A 75 -3.24 3.16 22.02
N ILE A 76 -2.83 4.39 22.32
CA ILE A 76 -1.62 5.00 21.76
C ILE A 76 -0.39 4.36 22.41
N ASN A 77 -0.43 4.12 23.72
CA ASN A 77 0.66 3.48 24.45
C ASN A 77 0.99 2.08 23.89
N VAL A 78 -0.03 1.28 23.55
CA VAL A 78 0.17 -0.02 22.89
C VAL A 78 0.85 0.13 21.52
N LYS A 79 0.49 1.16 20.75
CA LYS A 79 1.13 1.40 19.45
C LYS A 79 2.58 1.85 19.60
N ILE A 80 2.87 2.72 20.56
CA ILE A 80 4.24 3.17 20.85
C ILE A 80 5.12 1.97 21.20
N ASP A 81 4.66 1.11 22.10
CA ASP A 81 5.39 -0.10 22.50
C ASP A 81 5.69 -0.98 21.27
N SER A 82 4.73 -1.12 20.35
CA SER A 82 4.91 -1.87 19.10
C SER A 82 5.92 -1.23 18.15
N LEU A 83 5.93 0.11 18.05
CA LEU A 83 6.83 0.86 17.19
C LEU A 83 8.27 0.86 17.71
N LEU A 84 8.45 0.94 19.03
CA LEU A 84 9.76 0.93 19.68
C LEU A 84 10.39 -0.47 19.74
N ALA A 85 9.59 -1.52 19.58
CA ALA A 85 10.07 -2.89 19.46
C ALA A 85 10.71 -3.18 18.09
N ILE A 86 10.54 -2.29 17.10
CA ILE A 86 11.19 -2.38 15.80
C ILE A 86 12.69 -2.11 15.97
N ASP A 87 13.51 -2.85 15.24
CA ASP A 87 14.96 -2.60 15.20
C ASP A 87 15.27 -1.20 14.64
N LYS A 88 16.22 -0.50 15.26
CA LYS A 88 16.63 0.87 14.85
C LYS A 88 17.12 0.96 13.40
N SER A 89 17.68 -0.13 12.87
CA SER A 89 18.15 -0.18 11.48
C SER A 89 17.02 -0.32 10.47
N TYR A 90 15.81 -0.62 10.92
CA TYR A 90 14.68 -0.85 10.03
C TYR A 90 14.10 0.49 9.53
N PRO A 91 13.74 0.62 8.24
CA PRO A 91 13.18 1.86 7.67
C PRO A 91 11.87 2.35 8.32
N GLY A 92 11.25 1.51 9.15
CA GLY A 92 10.03 1.81 9.91
C GLY A 92 10.27 2.22 11.36
N TYR A 93 11.52 2.37 11.81
CA TYR A 93 11.82 2.82 13.16
C TYR A 93 11.28 4.24 13.40
N PRO A 94 10.73 4.52 14.60
CA PRO A 94 10.30 5.84 15.02
C PRO A 94 11.30 6.95 14.70
N ASN A 95 10.85 7.98 13.99
CA ASN A 95 11.65 9.16 13.70
C ASN A 95 10.84 10.45 13.87
N THR A 96 11.56 11.56 13.95
CA THR A 96 11.00 12.88 14.22
C THR A 96 10.29 13.53 13.04
N THR A 97 10.43 13.00 11.83
CA THR A 97 9.80 13.58 10.64
C THR A 97 8.47 12.92 10.29
N THR A 98 8.14 11.81 10.95
CA THR A 98 6.97 11.00 10.63
C THR A 98 5.85 11.25 11.63
N ILE A 99 4.66 11.58 11.11
CA ILE A 99 3.43 11.61 11.90
C ILE A 99 2.82 10.22 11.91
N TYR A 100 2.70 9.63 13.10
CA TYR A 100 2.09 8.32 13.29
C TYR A 100 0.59 8.49 13.52
N LYS A 101 -0.22 7.66 12.85
CA LYS A 101 -1.67 7.64 13.02
C LYS A 101 -2.12 6.32 13.65
N VAL A 102 -2.98 6.41 14.65
CA VAL A 102 -3.64 5.28 15.33
C VAL A 102 -5.13 5.42 15.19
N ILE A 103 -5.77 4.35 14.72
CA ILE A 103 -7.23 4.26 14.69
C ILE A 103 -7.61 3.23 15.75
N HIS A 104 -8.39 3.67 16.73
CA HIS A 104 -8.94 2.81 17.76
C HIS A 104 -10.44 2.65 17.57
N ILE A 105 -10.90 1.41 17.61
CA ILE A 105 -12.30 1.05 17.41
C ILE A 105 -12.90 0.78 18.78
N VAL A 106 -13.79 1.67 19.23
CA VAL A 106 -14.51 1.53 20.49
C VAL A 106 -15.90 0.97 20.20
N GLN A 107 -16.17 -0.24 20.67
CA GLN A 107 -17.52 -0.80 20.62
C GLN A 107 -18.27 -0.43 21.89
N ALA A 108 -19.36 0.34 21.76
CA ALA A 108 -20.18 0.76 22.88
C ALA A 108 -21.67 0.48 22.59
N LYS A 109 -22.28 -0.43 23.36
CA LYS A 109 -23.74 -0.68 23.40
C LYS A 109 -24.46 -0.61 22.03
N GLY A 110 -23.93 -1.35 21.05
CA GLY A 110 -24.55 -1.45 19.71
C GLY A 110 -24.07 -0.41 18.69
N SER A 111 -23.16 0.50 19.05
CA SER A 111 -22.49 1.39 18.10
C SER A 111 -20.98 1.18 18.08
N THR A 112 -20.39 1.36 16.90
CA THR A 112 -18.94 1.34 16.70
C THR A 112 -18.48 2.77 16.51
N VAL A 113 -17.72 3.29 17.47
CA VAL A 113 -17.14 4.63 17.43
C VAL A 113 -15.66 4.51 17.06
N PHE A 114 -15.26 5.22 16.01
CA PHE A 114 -13.87 5.28 15.59
C PHE A 114 -13.21 6.50 16.22
N LYS A 115 -12.13 6.29 16.96
CA LYS A 115 -11.27 7.34 17.47
C LYS A 115 -9.96 7.34 16.70
N CYS A 116 -9.50 8.50 16.28
CA CYS A 116 -8.28 8.64 15.50
C CYS A 116 -7.32 9.55 16.25
N TYR A 117 -6.08 9.11 16.38
CA TYR A 117 -5.03 9.85 17.05
C TYR A 117 -3.84 10.01 16.12
N SER A 118 -3.27 11.20 16.07
CA SER A 118 -1.99 11.46 15.44
C SER A 118 -0.97 11.91 16.46
N PHE A 119 0.25 11.41 16.36
CA PHE A 119 1.34 11.82 17.25
C PHE A 119 2.69 11.77 16.53
N GLN A 120 3.66 12.49 17.09
CA GLN A 120 5.02 12.62 16.55
C GLN A 120 6.04 12.46 17.68
N PHE A 121 7.17 11.84 17.34
CA PHE A 121 8.29 11.69 18.26
C PHE A 121 9.27 12.86 18.16
N ASP A 122 9.92 13.20 19.27
CA ASP A 122 11.11 14.05 19.30
C ASP A 122 12.39 13.23 19.06
N ASN A 123 13.55 13.90 19.03
CA ASN A 123 14.84 13.25 18.79
C ASN A 123 15.21 12.22 19.88
N ASN A 124 14.56 12.30 21.03
CA ASN A 124 14.74 11.42 22.18
C ASN A 124 13.63 10.35 22.29
N LEU A 125 12.74 10.26 21.28
CA LEU A 125 11.58 9.36 21.23
C LEU A 125 10.53 9.64 22.32
N ASN A 126 10.46 10.87 22.81
CA ASN A 126 9.31 11.37 23.55
C ASN A 126 8.22 11.80 22.59
N ILE A 127 6.97 11.77 23.06
CA ILE A 127 5.85 12.27 22.26
C ILE A 127 5.76 13.77 22.43
N LEU A 128 5.85 14.50 21.31
CA LEU A 128 5.73 15.95 21.28
C LEU A 128 4.29 16.40 21.49
N GLN A 129 3.36 15.73 20.81
CA GLN A 129 1.95 16.10 20.78
C GLN A 129 1.11 14.89 20.38
N VAL A 130 -0.10 14.80 20.94
CA VAL A 130 -1.15 13.88 20.52
C VAL A 130 -2.35 14.72 20.10
N ASP A 131 -2.71 14.65 18.83
CA ASP A 131 -3.91 15.27 18.29
C ASP A 131 -4.99 14.22 18.11
N GLU A 132 -6.15 14.42 18.75
CA GLU A 132 -7.34 13.62 18.51
C GLU A 132 -8.07 14.17 17.27
N GLY A 133 -8.03 13.39 16.20
CA GLY A 133 -8.66 13.71 14.93
C GLY A 133 -10.06 13.12 14.81
N SER A 134 -10.89 13.76 14.00
CA SER A 134 -12.17 13.19 13.60
C SER A 134 -11.97 12.06 12.58
N PRO A 135 -12.67 10.91 12.69
CA PRO A 135 -12.64 9.85 11.69
C PRO A 135 -13.18 10.28 10.33
N GLN A 136 -13.80 11.47 10.23
CA GLN A 136 -14.42 11.99 9.00
C GLN A 136 -13.45 12.04 7.81
N GLU A 137 -12.21 12.45 8.03
CA GLU A 137 -11.20 12.53 6.96
C GLU A 137 -10.85 11.14 6.41
N LEU A 138 -10.78 10.13 7.28
CA LEU A 138 -10.56 8.73 6.89
C LEU A 138 -11.78 8.13 6.18
N ILE A 139 -13.00 8.52 6.60
CA ILE A 139 -14.23 8.13 5.92
C ILE A 139 -14.26 8.72 4.51
N GLU A 140 -13.91 9.99 4.34
CA GLU A 140 -13.84 10.65 3.03
C GLU A 140 -12.79 10.01 2.12
N GLN A 141 -11.60 9.70 2.65
CA GLN A 141 -10.57 8.99 1.90
C GLN A 141 -11.01 7.58 1.49
N ASN A 142 -11.68 6.83 2.37
CA ASN A 142 -12.23 5.52 2.03
C ASN A 142 -13.33 5.60 0.96
N GLN A 143 -14.21 6.61 1.04
CA GLN A 143 -15.22 6.83 0.00
C GLN A 143 -14.57 7.12 -1.37
N LYS A 144 -13.48 7.89 -1.39
CA LYS A 144 -12.72 8.16 -2.62
C LYS A 144 -12.08 6.88 -3.17
N LEU A 145 -11.51 6.04 -2.31
CA LEU A 145 -10.92 4.76 -2.70
C LEU A 145 -11.98 3.81 -3.26
N MET A 146 -13.15 3.71 -2.63
CA MET A 146 -14.27 2.90 -3.11
C MET A 146 -14.73 3.32 -4.51
N LYS A 147 -14.82 4.63 -4.79
CA LYS A 147 -15.13 5.13 -6.14
C LYS A 147 -14.09 4.70 -7.18
N GLN A 148 -12.81 4.69 -6.82
CA GLN A 148 -11.74 4.23 -7.71
C GLN A 148 -11.83 2.73 -7.99
N VAL A 149 -12.16 1.93 -6.97
CA VAL A 149 -12.37 0.48 -7.11
C VAL A 149 -13.56 0.19 -8.04
N ASP A 150 -14.67 0.89 -7.87
CA ASP A 150 -15.84 0.71 -8.73
C ASP A 150 -15.57 1.11 -10.18
N LEU A 151 -14.82 2.19 -10.41
CA LEU A 151 -14.36 2.56 -11.74
C LEU A 151 -13.49 1.47 -12.36
N ALA A 152 -12.53 0.93 -11.60
CA ALA A 152 -11.65 -0.15 -12.07
C ALA A 152 -12.44 -1.41 -12.45
N LYS A 153 -13.45 -1.79 -11.66
CA LYS A 153 -14.34 -2.91 -11.97
C LYS A 153 -15.09 -2.70 -13.28
N ARG A 154 -15.66 -1.51 -13.50
CA ARG A 154 -16.36 -1.18 -14.75
C ARG A 154 -15.45 -1.30 -15.97
N LEU A 155 -14.23 -0.75 -15.89
CA LEU A 155 -13.25 -0.83 -16.97
C LEU A 155 -12.86 -2.29 -17.29
N ILE A 156 -12.72 -3.15 -16.28
CA ILE A 156 -12.45 -4.57 -16.48
C ILE A 156 -13.60 -5.26 -17.20
N THR A 157 -14.85 -4.95 -16.83
CA THR A 157 -16.04 -5.47 -17.51
C THR A 157 -16.07 -5.04 -18.97
N GLU A 158 -15.91 -3.74 -19.24
CA GLU A 158 -15.89 -3.20 -20.60
C GLU A 158 -14.81 -3.85 -21.48
N ILE A 159 -13.59 -4.01 -20.95
CA ILE A 159 -12.50 -4.70 -21.67
C ILE A 159 -12.86 -6.16 -21.96
N SER A 160 -13.49 -6.84 -20.99
CA SER A 160 -13.90 -8.23 -21.14
C SER A 160 -14.98 -8.39 -22.22
N ASP A 161 -15.94 -7.48 -22.25
CA ASP A 161 -17.01 -7.44 -23.25
C ASP A 161 -16.46 -7.13 -24.64
N MET A 162 -15.52 -6.17 -24.74
CA MET A 162 -14.83 -5.87 -25.99
C MET A 162 -14.05 -7.09 -26.52
N LYS A 163 -13.36 -7.84 -25.65
CA LYS A 163 -12.67 -9.07 -26.05
C LYS A 163 -13.64 -10.11 -26.58
N LEU A 164 -14.78 -10.31 -25.93
CA LEU A 164 -15.85 -11.22 -26.37
C LEU A 164 -16.42 -10.82 -27.73
N ALA A 165 -16.62 -9.52 -27.97
CA ALA A 165 -17.09 -9.01 -29.26
C ALA A 165 -16.06 -9.28 -30.38
N ILE A 166 -14.77 -9.06 -30.12
CA ILE A 166 -13.69 -9.35 -31.08
C ILE A 166 -13.62 -10.85 -31.39
N LEU A 167 -13.81 -11.72 -30.40
CA LEU A 167 -13.80 -13.17 -30.58
C LEU A 167 -15.00 -13.70 -31.37
N LYS A 168 -16.14 -13.00 -31.35
CA LYS A 168 -17.32 -13.36 -32.15
C LYS A 168 -17.28 -12.82 -33.58
N ALA A 169 -16.53 -11.75 -33.81
CA ALA A 169 -16.37 -11.13 -35.12
C ALA A 169 -15.32 -11.84 -36.00
N ASN A 170 -14.46 -12.66 -35.38
CA ASN A 170 -13.55 -13.59 -36.05
C ASN A 170 -14.14 -15.00 -36.07
#